data_AF-A0A414H6G2-F1
#
_entry.id   AF-A0A414H6G2-F1
#
_cell.length_a   1.000
_cell.length_b   1.000
_cell.length_c   1.000
_cell.angle_alpha   90.00
_cell.angle_beta   90.00
_cell.angle_gamma   90.00
#
_symmetry.space_group_name_H-M   'P 1'
#
loop_
_entity.id
_entity.type
_entity.pdbx_description
1 polymer ?
#
loop_
_entity_poly.entity_id
_entity_poly.type
_entity_poly.pdbx_seq_one_letter_code
_entity_poly.pdbx_strand_id
1 'polypeptide(L)'
;MKQSVLIISALHYICTQKKIRMGIFKTIKDIFSNDKGKETNTQENVSLPSSINVPQQSTKQPLVMPGVTEVIKARSYLKANDTEQTKCQYESAVQKGYSLNLEPYNWLLRHYTSKEQWSDAKHVLLLVPAKFSQDALVVEFREVIRQREDKLPKQANLHRNITTKDTLANRYKSLIAQLPEFDFYTSGNDTLFSEDAPACRQIEDIISHIEYELRKAKVAEKSKDYITATNIYEELIANGYWKPEPYNRLLYIYDKAGLTNGVKELLVFAISFFENQQKKQKQELLCLADKYKSRAYAEAKINQGKAVAYFDGFFEIYTPFPDINVWKRIFADTTA
;
A
#
# COMPACT_ATOMS: atom_id res chain seq x y z
N MET A 1 11.11 5.18 -44.63
CA MET A 1 11.51 6.10 -43.54
C MET A 1 10.47 6.27 -42.43
N LYS A 2 9.15 6.21 -42.66
CA LYS A 2 8.13 6.37 -41.60
C LYS A 2 7.92 5.14 -40.70
N GLN A 3 8.06 3.92 -41.22
CA GLN A 3 7.93 2.67 -40.43
C GLN A 3 9.08 2.44 -39.44
N SER A 4 10.31 2.82 -39.81
CA SER A 4 11.48 2.67 -38.94
C SER A 4 11.41 3.58 -37.70
N VAL A 5 10.79 4.75 -37.80
CA VAL A 5 10.61 5.68 -36.66
C VAL A 5 9.56 5.19 -35.67
N LEU A 6 8.51 4.52 -36.15
CA LEU A 6 7.47 3.89 -35.32
C LEU A 6 8.02 2.69 -34.54
N ILE A 7 8.81 1.84 -35.20
CA ILE A 7 9.47 0.69 -34.56
C ILE A 7 10.49 1.15 -33.50
N ILE A 8 11.26 2.20 -33.79
CA ILE A 8 12.21 2.78 -32.82
C ILE A 8 11.46 3.39 -31.62
N SER A 9 10.31 4.04 -31.85
CA SER A 9 9.49 4.63 -30.77
C SER A 9 8.83 3.57 -29.89
N ALA A 10 8.33 2.48 -30.49
CA ALA A 10 7.78 1.33 -29.77
C ALA A 10 8.86 0.59 -28.96
N LEU A 11 10.05 0.38 -29.54
CA LEU A 11 11.20 -0.20 -28.82
C LEU A 11 11.68 0.71 -27.69
N HIS A 12 11.67 2.04 -27.87
CA HIS A 12 11.98 2.99 -26.80
C HIS A 12 10.95 2.91 -25.68
N TYR A 13 9.65 2.82 -26.00
CA TYR A 13 8.58 2.68 -25.03
C TYR A 13 8.73 1.38 -24.22
N ILE A 14 8.99 0.25 -24.89
CA ILE A 14 9.19 -1.06 -24.24
C ILE A 14 10.45 -1.06 -23.37
N CYS A 15 11.56 -0.49 -23.84
CA CYS A 15 12.79 -0.32 -23.05
C CYS A 15 12.59 0.58 -21.82
N THR A 16 11.74 1.61 -21.95
CA THR A 16 11.42 2.53 -20.84
C THR A 16 10.54 1.85 -19.80
N GLN A 17 9.54 1.06 -20.21
CA GLN A 17 8.71 0.26 -19.30
C GLN A 17 9.53 -0.80 -18.55
N LYS A 18 10.50 -1.44 -19.21
CA LYS A 18 11.40 -2.42 -18.59
C LYS A 18 12.36 -1.78 -17.58
N LYS A 19 12.86 -0.57 -17.85
CA LYS A 19 13.68 0.23 -16.90
C LYS A 19 12.88 0.71 -15.69
N ILE A 20 11.64 1.16 -15.89
CA ILE A 20 10.75 1.59 -14.79
C ILE A 20 10.41 0.40 -13.88
N ARG A 21 10.11 -0.78 -14.45
CA ARG A 21 9.89 -2.01 -13.67
C ARG A 21 11.14 -2.43 -12.86
N MET A 22 12.34 -2.38 -13.45
CA MET A 22 13.57 -2.71 -12.72
C MET A 22 13.93 -1.70 -11.62
N GLY A 23 13.60 -0.41 -11.81
CA GLY A 23 13.79 0.63 -10.79
C GLY A 23 12.88 0.42 -9.57
N ILE A 24 11.60 0.10 -9.80
CA ILE A 24 10.62 -0.17 -8.74
C ILE A 24 10.99 -1.42 -7.94
N PHE A 25 11.49 -2.48 -8.59
CA PHE A 25 11.96 -3.69 -7.90
C PHE A 25 13.21 -3.45 -7.03
N LYS A 26 14.09 -2.53 -7.42
CA LYS A 26 15.28 -2.18 -6.63
C LYS A 26 14.91 -1.39 -5.36
N THR A 27 14.01 -0.42 -5.48
CA THR A 27 13.52 0.37 -4.35
C THR A 27 12.74 -0.48 -3.34
N ILE A 28 11.97 -1.47 -3.79
CA ILE A 28 11.26 -2.39 -2.89
C ILE A 28 12.25 -3.31 -2.16
N LYS A 29 13.31 -3.80 -2.81
CA LYS A 29 14.32 -4.66 -2.16
C LYS A 29 15.13 -3.93 -1.08
N ASP A 30 15.41 -2.64 -1.27
CA ASP A 30 16.17 -1.84 -0.31
C ASP A 30 15.33 -1.47 0.94
N ILE A 31 14.00 -1.38 0.81
CA ILE A 31 13.08 -1.15 1.94
C ILE A 31 13.01 -2.38 2.87
N PHE A 32 13.23 -3.60 2.36
CA PHE A 32 13.10 -4.85 3.14
C PHE A 32 14.43 -5.48 3.59
N SER A 33 15.59 -4.89 3.27
CA SER A 33 16.91 -5.50 3.56
C SER A 33 17.68 -4.88 4.73
N ASN A 34 17.18 -3.80 5.35
CA ASN A 34 17.83 -3.16 6.50
C ASN A 34 17.18 -3.59 7.82
N ASP A 35 17.37 -4.86 8.18
CA ASP A 35 17.23 -5.28 9.57
C ASP A 35 18.24 -6.39 9.87
N LYS A 36 19.44 -5.97 10.30
CA LYS A 36 20.44 -6.84 10.92
C LYS A 36 21.14 -6.09 12.05
N GLY A 37 20.50 -6.06 13.21
CA GLY A 37 21.15 -5.84 14.50
C GLY A 37 21.45 -7.17 15.19
N LYS A 38 22.73 -7.51 15.28
CA LYS A 38 23.30 -8.65 16.02
C LYS A 38 23.68 -8.22 17.44
N GLU A 39 23.44 -9.13 18.40
CA GLU A 39 24.26 -9.47 19.59
C GLU A 39 24.49 -8.38 20.67
N THR A 40 24.58 -8.62 21.98
CA THR A 40 24.30 -9.69 22.96
C THR A 40 24.54 -9.01 24.32
N ASN A 41 23.69 -9.22 25.32
CA ASN A 41 23.95 -8.76 26.69
C ASN A 41 24.84 -9.79 27.42
N THR A 42 25.88 -9.33 28.10
CA THR A 42 26.57 -10.10 29.14
C THR A 42 26.45 -9.34 30.46
N GLN A 43 26.02 -10.06 31.50
CA GLN A 43 25.88 -9.64 32.90
C GLN A 43 27.22 -9.24 33.53
N GLU A 44 27.16 -8.42 34.58
CA GLU A 44 27.83 -8.76 35.84
C GLU A 44 27.19 -8.04 37.05
N ASN A 45 26.93 -8.83 38.10
CA ASN A 45 26.47 -8.43 39.43
C ASN A 45 27.67 -8.03 40.30
N VAL A 46 27.51 -7.03 41.18
CA VAL A 46 28.22 -6.98 42.49
C VAL A 46 27.30 -6.36 43.55
N SER A 47 27.30 -6.97 44.73
CA SER A 47 26.39 -6.75 45.86
C SER A 47 27.03 -5.98 47.04
N LEU A 48 26.21 -5.13 47.70
CA LEU A 48 26.10 -4.80 49.16
C LEU A 48 27.26 -4.07 49.89
N PRO A 49 27.05 -3.53 51.13
CA PRO A 49 25.94 -2.70 51.64
C PRO A 49 26.46 -1.51 52.51
N SER A 50 25.60 -0.56 52.90
CA SER A 50 25.66 0.03 54.26
C SER A 50 24.48 0.96 54.54
N SER A 51 23.78 0.62 55.61
CA SER A 51 22.78 1.39 56.33
C SER A 51 23.40 2.66 56.92
N ILE A 52 22.66 3.78 56.96
CA ILE A 52 22.66 4.76 58.06
C ILE A 52 21.40 5.64 57.97
N ASN A 53 20.70 5.68 59.11
CA ASN A 53 19.66 6.57 59.60
C ASN A 53 18.98 7.61 58.69
N VAL A 54 17.66 7.42 58.62
CA VAL A 54 16.62 8.41 58.32
C VAL A 54 16.65 9.57 59.33
N PRO A 55 16.52 10.82 58.86
CA PRO A 55 15.74 11.82 59.55
C PRO A 55 14.42 12.06 58.79
N GLN A 56 13.31 12.03 59.52
CA GLN A 56 12.00 12.44 59.00
C GLN A 56 12.08 13.86 58.43
N GLN A 57 11.92 13.99 57.11
CA GLN A 57 11.74 15.27 56.44
C GLN A 57 10.45 15.27 55.63
N SER A 58 9.50 16.09 56.10
CA SER A 58 8.47 16.79 55.33
C SER A 58 7.80 16.01 54.18
N THR A 59 6.59 15.50 54.42
CA THR A 59 5.65 15.02 53.40
C THR A 59 5.02 16.16 52.59
N LYS A 60 5.83 17.03 52.00
CA LYS A 60 5.46 17.73 50.77
C LYS A 60 6.23 17.08 49.65
N GLN A 61 5.61 16.10 48.97
CA GLN A 61 6.08 15.69 47.66
C GLN A 61 6.28 16.98 46.83
N PRO A 62 7.46 17.21 46.22
CA PRO A 62 7.58 18.29 45.26
C PRO A 62 6.50 18.05 44.20
N LEU A 63 5.71 19.08 43.86
CA LEU A 63 4.89 19.04 42.65
C LEU A 63 5.86 18.94 41.46
N VAL A 64 6.32 17.73 41.14
CA VAL A 64 7.09 17.47 39.94
C VAL A 64 6.08 17.55 38.81
N MET A 65 6.07 18.68 38.11
CA MET A 65 5.20 18.84 36.97
C MET A 65 5.48 17.75 35.93
N PRO A 66 4.45 17.09 35.39
CA PRO A 66 4.63 16.01 34.44
C PRO A 66 5.41 16.46 33.20
N GLY A 67 6.31 15.60 32.71
CA GLY A 67 7.02 15.78 31.44
C GLY A 67 8.16 16.81 31.46
N VAL A 68 8.42 17.51 32.57
CA VAL A 68 9.45 18.57 32.61
C VAL A 68 10.86 18.03 32.38
N THR A 69 11.18 16.87 32.99
CA THR A 69 12.50 16.23 32.81
C THR A 69 12.73 15.82 31.37
N GLU A 70 11.69 15.31 30.70
CA GLU A 70 11.73 14.90 29.29
C GLU A 70 11.96 16.11 28.38
N VAL A 71 11.29 17.24 28.60
CA VAL A 71 11.52 18.47 27.83
C VAL A 71 12.95 18.99 28.00
N ILE A 72 13.51 18.92 29.20
CA ILE A 72 14.92 19.31 29.43
C ILE A 72 15.87 18.40 28.64
N LYS A 73 15.65 17.07 28.66
CA LYS A 73 16.43 16.12 27.87
C LYS A 73 16.28 16.36 26.37
N ALA A 74 15.06 16.58 25.90
CA ALA A 74 14.77 16.86 24.50
C ALA A 74 15.53 18.09 23.99
N ARG A 75 15.58 19.18 24.75
CA ARG A 75 16.37 20.38 24.40
C ARG A 75 17.87 20.09 24.30
N SER A 76 18.41 19.22 25.15
CA SER A 76 19.81 18.80 25.07
C SER A 76 20.08 17.99 23.79
N TYR A 77 19.20 17.05 23.45
CA TYR A 77 19.30 16.29 22.20
C TYR A 77 19.13 17.16 20.96
N LEU A 78 18.23 18.15 21.01
CA LEU A 78 18.02 19.10 19.93
C LEU A 78 19.29 19.91 19.65
N LYS A 79 20.02 20.34 20.70
CA LYS A 79 21.33 21.00 20.54
C LYS A 79 22.40 20.09 19.95
N ALA A 80 22.28 18.79 20.17
CA ALA A 80 23.16 17.77 19.58
C ALA A 80 22.71 17.33 18.18
N ASN A 81 21.65 17.93 17.61
CA ASN A 81 21.02 17.52 16.35
C ASN A 81 20.50 16.06 16.33
N ASP A 82 20.27 15.45 17.49
CA ASP A 82 19.69 14.11 17.58
C ASP A 82 18.16 14.20 17.52
N THR A 83 17.64 14.12 16.29
CA THR A 83 16.21 14.30 16.01
C THR A 83 15.36 13.15 16.56
N GLU A 84 15.86 11.91 16.53
CA GLU A 84 15.09 10.75 16.99
C GLU A 84 15.00 10.73 18.52
N GLN A 85 16.09 11.01 19.24
CA GLN A 85 16.01 11.14 20.70
C GLN A 85 15.17 12.35 21.11
N THR A 86 15.28 13.48 20.41
CA THR A 86 14.42 14.65 20.65
C THR A 86 12.95 14.29 20.53
N LYS A 87 12.58 13.59 19.44
CA LYS A 87 11.22 13.11 19.19
C LYS A 87 10.72 12.22 20.33
N CYS A 88 11.47 11.17 20.69
CA CYS A 88 11.10 10.24 21.76
C CYS A 88 10.88 10.94 23.11
N GLN A 89 11.74 11.91 23.45
CA GLN A 89 11.58 12.67 24.69
C GLN A 89 10.35 13.59 24.64
N TYR A 90 10.09 14.28 23.53
CA TYR A 90 8.90 15.11 23.41
C TYR A 90 7.59 14.29 23.38
N GLU A 91 7.56 13.15 22.70
CA GLU A 91 6.42 12.22 22.73
C GLU A 91 6.10 11.82 24.18
N SER A 92 7.12 11.40 24.94
CA SER A 92 7.00 11.04 26.35
C SER A 92 6.50 12.21 27.22
N ALA A 93 7.02 13.43 27.00
CA ALA A 93 6.58 14.62 27.72
C ALA A 93 5.09 14.92 27.50
N VAL A 94 4.65 14.87 26.24
CA VAL A 94 3.26 15.12 25.83
C VAL A 94 2.32 14.06 26.40
N GLN A 95 2.71 12.77 26.34
CA GLN A 95 1.93 11.67 26.94
C GLN A 95 1.78 11.79 28.45
N LYS A 96 2.81 12.31 29.14
CA LYS A 96 2.76 12.60 30.58
C LYS A 96 1.87 13.81 30.92
N GLY A 97 1.39 14.57 29.93
CA GLY A 97 0.53 15.73 30.13
C GLY A 97 1.31 17.01 30.42
N TYR A 98 2.50 17.18 29.85
CA TYR A 98 3.28 18.42 29.98
C TYR A 98 2.45 19.65 29.59
N SER A 99 2.26 20.60 30.50
CA SER A 99 1.33 21.71 30.28
C SER A 99 1.94 23.10 30.45
N LEU A 100 3.26 23.22 30.53
CA LEU A 100 3.90 24.51 30.81
C LEU A 100 3.91 25.45 29.61
N ASN A 101 4.28 24.96 28.43
CA ASN A 101 4.32 25.71 27.18
C ASN A 101 4.04 24.79 25.98
N LEU A 102 4.00 25.38 24.79
CA LEU A 102 3.66 24.68 23.55
C LEU A 102 4.87 24.08 22.81
N GLU A 103 6.09 24.22 23.31
CA GLU A 103 7.30 23.77 22.62
C GLU A 103 7.26 22.29 22.16
N PRO A 104 7.00 21.31 23.04
CA PRO A 104 7.01 19.91 22.62
C PRO A 104 5.90 19.61 21.59
N TYR A 105 4.72 20.22 21.77
CA TYR A 105 3.59 20.08 20.85
C TYR A 105 3.90 20.65 19.48
N ASN A 106 4.35 21.91 19.42
CA ASN A 106 4.67 22.59 18.16
C ASN A 106 5.82 21.90 17.42
N TRP A 107 6.83 21.39 18.15
CA TRP A 107 7.91 20.64 17.55
C TRP A 107 7.41 19.33 16.94
N LEU A 108 6.63 18.54 17.68
CA LEU A 108 6.08 17.27 17.18
C LEU A 108 5.11 17.49 16.02
N LEU A 109 4.26 18.50 16.09
CA LEU A 109 3.34 18.84 15.00
C LEU A 109 4.10 19.19 13.72
N ARG A 110 5.16 19.99 13.80
CA ARG A 110 6.04 20.26 12.64
C ARG A 110 6.74 19.00 12.15
N HIS A 111 7.27 18.20 13.07
CA HIS A 111 7.96 16.96 12.75
C HIS A 111 7.05 16.01 11.95
N TYR A 112 5.89 15.68 12.51
CA TYR A 112 4.96 14.75 11.91
C TYR A 112 4.32 15.30 10.63
N THR A 113 3.93 16.57 10.59
CA THR A 113 3.35 17.14 9.35
C THR A 113 4.37 17.19 8.22
N SER A 114 5.64 17.49 8.49
CA SER A 114 6.71 17.48 7.48
C SER A 114 7.00 16.08 6.91
N LYS A 115 6.83 15.03 7.73
CA LYS A 115 6.98 13.62 7.35
C LYS A 115 5.70 12.98 6.82
N GLU A 116 4.63 13.76 6.68
CA GLU A 116 3.30 13.26 6.34
C GLU A 116 2.75 12.17 7.31
N GLN A 117 3.08 12.24 8.60
CA GLN A 117 2.62 11.35 9.67
C GLN A 117 1.40 11.93 10.40
N TRP A 118 0.27 12.03 9.70
CA TRP A 118 -0.86 12.84 10.13
C TRP A 118 -1.70 12.23 11.25
N SER A 119 -1.70 10.90 11.39
CA SER A 119 -2.33 10.22 12.53
C SER A 119 -1.63 10.63 13.82
N ASP A 120 -0.29 10.61 13.82
CA ASP A 120 0.52 11.03 14.96
C ASP A 120 0.37 12.53 15.23
N ALA A 121 0.36 13.36 14.18
CA ALA A 121 0.10 14.79 14.33
C ALA A 121 -1.29 15.07 14.95
N LYS A 122 -2.33 14.33 14.53
CA LYS A 122 -3.67 14.42 15.12
C LYS A 122 -3.68 13.97 16.58
N HIS A 123 -2.97 12.90 16.91
CA HIS A 123 -2.83 12.44 18.29
C HIS A 123 -2.18 13.51 19.17
N VAL A 124 -1.10 14.15 18.70
CA VAL A 124 -0.48 15.28 19.40
C VAL A 124 -1.46 16.43 19.61
N LEU A 125 -2.27 16.79 18.59
CA LEU A 125 -3.29 17.85 18.71
C LEU A 125 -4.34 17.55 19.79
N LEU A 126 -4.73 16.28 19.95
CA LEU A 126 -5.67 15.85 20.99
C LEU A 126 -5.09 15.99 22.40
N LEU A 127 -3.76 15.92 22.53
CA LEU A 127 -3.04 16.04 23.79
C LEU A 127 -2.67 17.49 24.15
N VAL A 128 -2.92 18.46 23.25
CA VAL A 128 -2.66 19.88 23.52
C VAL A 128 -3.56 20.35 24.68
N PRO A 129 -3.00 20.93 25.76
CA PRO A 129 -3.79 21.45 26.88
C PRO A 129 -4.82 22.49 26.42
N ALA A 130 -6.03 22.43 26.98
CA ALA A 130 -7.15 23.30 26.59
C ALA A 130 -6.82 24.80 26.62
N LYS A 131 -5.99 25.25 27.56
CA LYS A 131 -5.55 26.66 27.65
C LYS A 131 -4.77 27.15 26.43
N PHE A 132 -4.25 26.23 25.61
CA PHE A 132 -3.52 26.55 24.39
C PHE A 132 -4.34 26.27 23.11
N SER A 133 -5.64 25.92 23.23
CA SER A 133 -6.44 25.51 22.06
C SER A 133 -6.66 26.62 21.02
N GLN A 134 -6.55 27.88 21.44
CA GLN A 134 -6.70 29.07 20.61
C GLN A 134 -5.35 29.68 20.17
N ASP A 135 -4.23 29.01 20.48
CA ASP A 135 -2.93 29.43 19.97
C ASP A 135 -2.92 29.38 18.44
N ALA A 136 -2.38 30.42 17.81
CA ALA A 136 -2.45 30.59 16.35
C ALA A 136 -1.86 29.38 15.60
N LEU A 137 -0.73 28.82 16.07
CA LEU A 137 -0.11 27.65 15.43
C LEU A 137 -0.94 26.39 15.64
N VAL A 138 -1.53 26.22 16.82
CA VAL A 138 -2.41 25.07 17.11
C VAL A 138 -3.65 25.11 16.22
N VAL A 139 -4.26 26.30 16.04
CA VAL A 139 -5.39 26.50 15.14
C VAL A 139 -5.00 26.23 13.68
N GLU A 140 -3.84 26.71 13.25
CA GLU A 140 -3.30 26.44 11.90
C GLU A 140 -3.11 24.94 11.66
N PHE A 141 -2.46 24.22 12.58
CA PHE A 141 -2.28 22.77 12.46
C PHE A 141 -3.61 22.01 12.46
N ARG A 142 -4.59 22.44 13.27
CA ARG A 142 -5.95 21.86 13.25
C ARG A 142 -6.58 22.03 11.88
N GLU A 143 -6.51 23.21 11.29
CA GLU A 143 -7.10 23.49 9.98
C GLU A 143 -6.40 22.71 8.87
N VAL A 144 -5.06 22.63 8.88
CA VAL A 144 -4.28 21.84 7.91
C VAL A 144 -4.66 20.36 7.97
N ILE A 145 -4.78 19.80 9.17
CA ILE A 145 -5.20 18.40 9.36
C ILE A 145 -6.65 18.20 8.90
N ARG A 146 -7.56 19.12 9.25
CA ARG A 146 -8.97 19.08 8.83
C ARG A 146 -9.12 19.08 7.31
N GLN A 147 -8.46 20.00 6.61
CA GLN A 147 -8.50 20.10 5.14
C GLN A 147 -7.98 18.83 4.45
N ARG A 148 -7.02 18.14 5.07
CA ARG A 148 -6.54 16.85 4.57
C ARG A 148 -7.55 15.74 4.80
N GLU A 149 -8.13 15.67 6.00
CA GLU A 149 -9.16 14.69 6.32
C GLU A 149 -10.38 14.81 5.40
N ASP A 150 -10.72 16.02 4.98
CA ASP A 150 -11.81 16.27 4.01
C ASP A 150 -11.52 15.68 2.63
N LYS A 151 -10.25 15.46 2.28
CA LYS A 151 -9.84 14.86 1.01
C LYS A 151 -9.68 13.34 1.06
N LEU A 152 -9.86 12.73 2.23
CA LEU A 152 -9.79 11.29 2.42
C LEU A 152 -11.20 10.69 2.39
N PRO A 153 -11.36 9.45 1.89
CA PRO A 153 -12.65 8.77 1.95
C PRO A 153 -13.08 8.55 3.40
N LYS A 154 -14.37 8.73 3.67
CA LYS A 154 -14.94 8.57 5.02
C LYS A 154 -15.45 7.16 5.30
N GLN A 155 -15.67 6.37 4.25
CA GLN A 155 -16.15 5.00 4.33
C GLN A 155 -15.62 4.20 3.15
N ALA A 156 -15.52 2.88 3.33
CA ALA A 156 -15.23 1.93 2.27
C ALA A 156 -16.54 1.51 1.59
N ASN A 157 -16.58 1.48 0.26
CA ASN A 157 -17.75 1.01 -0.51
C ASN A 157 -17.34 -0.11 -1.47
N LEU A 158 -16.79 -1.20 -0.93
CA LEU A 158 -16.33 -2.37 -1.70
C LEU A 158 -17.47 -3.09 -2.42
N HIS A 159 -18.67 -3.04 -1.85
CA HIS A 159 -19.87 -3.72 -2.36
C HIS A 159 -20.79 -2.77 -3.11
N ARG A 160 -20.26 -1.81 -3.88
CA ARG A 160 -21.12 -1.01 -4.79
C ARG A 160 -22.01 -1.95 -5.59
N ASN A 161 -23.33 -1.79 -5.43
CA ASN A 161 -24.30 -2.61 -6.14
C ASN A 161 -24.18 -2.33 -7.64
N ILE A 162 -23.50 -3.21 -8.38
CA ILE A 162 -23.61 -3.24 -9.82
C ILE A 162 -24.88 -4.04 -10.13
N THR A 163 -25.95 -3.32 -10.45
CA THR A 163 -27.27 -3.88 -10.75
C THR A 163 -27.31 -4.70 -12.04
N THR A 164 -26.24 -4.73 -12.82
CA THR A 164 -26.17 -5.42 -14.10
C THR A 164 -25.32 -6.71 -14.01
N LYS A 165 -25.86 -7.83 -14.51
CA LYS A 165 -25.13 -9.09 -14.69
C LYS A 165 -23.93 -8.99 -15.65
N ASP A 166 -23.77 -7.84 -16.31
CA ASP A 166 -22.85 -7.59 -17.42
C ASP A 166 -21.66 -6.71 -16.98
N THR A 167 -20.84 -7.23 -16.06
CA THR A 167 -19.62 -6.53 -15.61
C THR A 167 -18.56 -6.51 -16.71
N LEU A 168 -17.64 -5.54 -16.67
CA LEU A 168 -16.49 -5.49 -17.59
C LEU A 168 -15.71 -6.82 -17.60
N ALA A 169 -15.53 -7.45 -16.43
CA ALA A 169 -14.86 -8.73 -16.32
C ALA A 169 -15.62 -9.89 -16.99
N ASN A 170 -16.95 -9.92 -16.91
CA ASN A 170 -17.76 -10.93 -17.57
C ASN A 170 -17.70 -10.77 -19.09
N ARG A 171 -17.84 -9.53 -19.59
CA ARG A 171 -17.69 -9.22 -21.03
C ARG A 171 -16.32 -9.62 -21.55
N TYR A 172 -15.26 -9.26 -20.83
CA TYR A 172 -13.89 -9.62 -21.18
C TYR A 172 -13.70 -11.14 -21.26
N LYS A 173 -14.20 -11.89 -20.27
CA LYS A 173 -14.13 -13.37 -20.29
C LYS A 173 -14.92 -13.99 -21.44
N SER A 174 -16.11 -13.48 -21.73
CA SER A 174 -16.94 -13.93 -22.85
C SER A 174 -16.30 -13.66 -24.21
N LEU A 175 -15.51 -12.59 -24.35
CA LEU A 175 -14.76 -12.30 -25.57
C LEU A 175 -13.53 -13.20 -25.70
N ILE A 176 -12.79 -13.44 -24.61
CA ILE A 176 -11.66 -14.38 -24.62
C ILE A 176 -12.11 -15.78 -25.04
N ALA A 177 -13.28 -16.23 -24.58
CA ALA A 177 -13.82 -17.54 -24.96
C ALA A 177 -14.15 -17.69 -26.45
N GLN A 178 -14.20 -16.59 -27.22
CA GLN A 178 -14.40 -16.61 -28.67
C GLN A 178 -13.09 -16.71 -29.46
N LEU A 179 -11.94 -16.52 -28.79
CA LEU A 179 -10.63 -16.62 -29.42
C LEU A 179 -10.24 -18.09 -29.63
N PRO A 180 -9.34 -18.37 -30.59
CA PRO A 180 -8.79 -19.71 -30.77
C PRO A 180 -8.25 -20.29 -29.45
N GLU A 181 -8.44 -21.59 -29.23
CA GLU A 181 -7.90 -22.22 -28.02
C GLU A 181 -6.37 -22.11 -27.98
N PHE A 182 -5.81 -21.85 -26.80
CA PHE A 182 -4.36 -21.81 -26.62
C PHE A 182 -3.74 -23.20 -26.77
N ASP A 183 -2.82 -23.35 -27.71
CA ASP A 183 -2.24 -24.62 -28.12
C ASP A 183 -0.72 -24.67 -27.92
N PHE A 184 -0.15 -23.75 -27.14
CA PHE A 184 1.29 -23.59 -26.95
C PHE A 184 2.07 -23.37 -28.27
N TYR A 185 1.41 -22.87 -29.33
CA TYR A 185 1.97 -22.66 -30.67
C TYR A 185 2.47 -23.95 -31.33
N THR A 186 1.81 -25.07 -31.02
CA THR A 186 2.20 -26.40 -31.50
C THR A 186 1.46 -26.84 -32.76
N SER A 187 0.29 -26.25 -33.05
CA SER A 187 -0.56 -26.69 -34.16
C SER A 187 -0.66 -25.68 -35.31
N GLY A 188 0.15 -24.62 -35.31
CA GLY A 188 0.14 -23.59 -36.38
C GLY A 188 -1.12 -22.71 -36.37
N ASN A 189 -1.88 -22.77 -35.27
CA ASN A 189 -3.07 -21.95 -35.05
C ASN A 189 -2.76 -20.46 -34.90
N ASP A 190 -1.49 -20.10 -34.89
CA ASP A 190 -0.96 -18.74 -34.88
C ASP A 190 -1.59 -17.88 -35.99
N THR A 191 -1.91 -18.49 -37.12
CA THR A 191 -2.57 -17.87 -38.29
C THR A 191 -4.07 -17.66 -38.13
N LEU A 192 -4.70 -18.29 -37.14
CA LEU A 192 -6.14 -18.17 -36.86
C LEU A 192 -6.45 -16.95 -35.98
N PHE A 193 -5.45 -16.39 -35.31
CA PHE A 193 -5.58 -15.14 -34.59
C PHE A 193 -5.40 -13.96 -35.54
N SER A 194 -6.33 -13.02 -35.47
CA SER A 194 -6.24 -11.75 -36.19
C SER A 194 -6.60 -10.64 -35.23
N GLU A 195 -5.71 -9.65 -35.09
CA GLU A 195 -5.96 -8.44 -34.30
C GLU A 195 -7.19 -7.68 -34.83
N ASP A 196 -7.47 -7.78 -36.13
CA ASP A 196 -8.64 -7.17 -36.78
C ASP A 196 -9.96 -7.91 -36.48
N ALA A 197 -9.91 -9.09 -35.86
CA ALA A 197 -11.12 -9.83 -35.51
C ALA A 197 -12.02 -9.00 -34.56
N PRO A 198 -13.35 -9.04 -34.72
CA PRO A 198 -14.26 -8.26 -33.88
C PRO A 198 -14.11 -8.50 -32.37
N ALA A 199 -13.75 -9.72 -31.96
CA ALA A 199 -13.51 -10.04 -30.55
C ALA A 199 -12.23 -9.39 -30.00
N CYS A 200 -11.16 -9.36 -30.80
CA CYS A 200 -9.89 -8.72 -30.44
C CYS A 200 -10.06 -7.20 -30.25
N ARG A 201 -10.72 -6.53 -31.19
CA ARG A 201 -11.02 -5.09 -31.09
C ARG A 201 -11.84 -4.76 -29.84
N GLN A 202 -12.86 -5.55 -29.53
CA GLN A 202 -13.66 -5.35 -28.31
C GLN A 202 -12.87 -5.60 -27.03
N ILE A 203 -11.94 -6.56 -27.04
CA ILE A 203 -11.01 -6.78 -25.93
C ILE A 203 -10.12 -5.56 -25.73
N GLU A 204 -9.54 -5.03 -26.80
CA GLU A 204 -8.71 -3.82 -26.77
C GLU A 204 -9.47 -2.59 -26.29
N ASP A 205 -10.73 -2.42 -26.71
CA ASP A 205 -11.60 -1.34 -26.24
C ASP A 205 -11.82 -1.42 -24.72
N ILE A 206 -12.10 -2.63 -24.20
CA ILE A 206 -12.24 -2.86 -22.76
C ILE A 206 -10.94 -2.55 -22.01
N ILE A 207 -9.81 -3.06 -22.50
CA ILE A 207 -8.50 -2.83 -21.88
C ILE A 207 -8.19 -1.33 -21.88
N SER A 208 -8.37 -0.66 -23.01
CA SER A 208 -8.11 0.78 -23.18
C SER A 208 -8.99 1.63 -22.26
N HIS A 209 -10.27 1.28 -22.12
CA HIS A 209 -11.17 1.94 -21.18
C HIS A 209 -10.69 1.78 -19.73
N ILE A 210 -10.32 0.57 -19.33
CA ILE A 210 -9.80 0.32 -17.97
C ILE A 210 -8.48 1.07 -17.72
N GLU A 211 -7.56 1.07 -18.69
CA GLU A 211 -6.31 1.80 -18.59
C GLU A 211 -6.50 3.32 -18.53
N TYR A 212 -7.54 3.83 -19.19
CA TYR A 212 -7.94 5.23 -19.07
C TYR A 212 -8.44 5.55 -17.65
N GLU A 213 -9.32 4.73 -17.08
CA GLU A 213 -9.81 4.93 -15.71
C GLU A 213 -8.70 4.79 -14.67
N LEU A 214 -7.81 3.81 -14.82
CA LEU A 214 -6.62 3.68 -13.96
C LEU A 214 -5.72 4.92 -14.03
N ARG A 215 -5.53 5.52 -15.21
CA ARG A 215 -4.76 6.76 -15.36
C ARG A 215 -5.44 7.91 -14.62
N LYS A 216 -6.77 8.05 -14.72
CA LYS A 216 -7.53 9.06 -13.97
C LYS A 216 -7.38 8.88 -12.47
N ALA A 217 -7.52 7.67 -11.96
CA ALA A 217 -7.34 7.37 -10.53
C ALA A 217 -5.94 7.73 -10.05
N LYS A 218 -4.89 7.40 -10.82
CA LYS A 218 -3.50 7.75 -10.51
C LYS A 218 -3.25 9.26 -10.51
N VAL A 219 -3.86 10.01 -11.43
CA VAL A 219 -3.77 11.47 -11.47
C VAL A 219 -4.46 12.07 -10.24
N ALA A 220 -5.66 11.63 -9.91
CA ALA A 220 -6.39 12.07 -8.72
C ALA A 220 -5.57 11.80 -7.45
N GLU A 221 -4.99 10.61 -7.33
CA GLU A 221 -4.17 10.22 -6.19
C GLU A 221 -2.90 11.10 -6.05
N LYS A 222 -2.22 11.39 -7.17
CA LYS A 222 -1.07 12.32 -7.20
C LYS A 222 -1.45 13.73 -6.78
N SER A 223 -2.65 14.17 -7.15
CA SER A 223 -3.22 15.47 -6.74
C SER A 223 -3.79 15.48 -5.33
N LYS A 224 -3.61 14.39 -4.55
CA LYS A 224 -4.16 14.21 -3.19
C LYS A 224 -5.69 14.28 -3.14
N ASP A 225 -6.36 14.05 -4.26
CA ASP A 225 -7.81 13.84 -4.35
C ASP A 225 -8.10 12.34 -4.16
N TYR A 226 -8.03 11.90 -2.90
CA TYR A 226 -8.20 10.49 -2.57
C TYR A 226 -9.65 10.04 -2.70
N ILE A 227 -10.63 10.95 -2.63
CA ILE A 227 -12.04 10.62 -2.84
C ILE A 227 -12.26 10.16 -4.28
N THR A 228 -11.82 10.97 -5.26
CA THR A 228 -11.94 10.59 -6.68
C THR A 228 -11.18 9.31 -6.99
N ALA A 229 -9.94 9.16 -6.49
CA ALA A 229 -9.16 7.95 -6.69
C ALA A 229 -9.86 6.71 -6.09
N THR A 230 -10.39 6.81 -4.87
CA THR A 230 -11.12 5.74 -4.18
C THR A 230 -12.33 5.30 -5.00
N ASN A 231 -13.14 6.26 -5.46
CA ASN A 231 -14.36 5.98 -6.23
C ASN A 231 -14.05 5.16 -7.50
N ILE A 232 -12.99 5.53 -8.23
CA ILE A 232 -12.60 4.82 -9.45
C ILE A 232 -12.06 3.43 -9.14
N TYR A 233 -11.20 3.27 -8.13
CA TYR A 233 -10.67 1.97 -7.75
C TYR A 233 -11.77 1.02 -7.25
N GLU A 234 -12.70 1.51 -6.42
CA GLU A 234 -13.88 0.75 -5.97
C GLU A 234 -14.74 0.32 -7.16
N GLU A 235 -14.97 1.21 -8.13
CA GLU A 235 -15.76 0.90 -9.32
C GLU A 235 -15.10 -0.17 -10.20
N LEU A 236 -13.78 -0.10 -10.39
CA LEU A 236 -13.02 -1.13 -11.11
C LEU A 236 -13.10 -2.49 -10.40
N ILE A 237 -12.94 -2.50 -9.08
CA ILE A 237 -13.01 -3.73 -8.27
C ILE A 237 -14.42 -4.32 -8.34
N ALA A 238 -15.46 -3.50 -8.18
CA ALA A 238 -16.84 -3.94 -8.30
C ALA A 238 -17.13 -4.53 -9.70
N ASN A 239 -16.54 -3.97 -10.75
CA ASN A 239 -16.61 -4.49 -12.12
C ASN A 239 -15.77 -5.77 -12.36
N GLY A 240 -15.19 -6.33 -11.31
CA GLY A 240 -14.44 -7.59 -11.35
C GLY A 240 -13.03 -7.45 -11.92
N TYR A 241 -12.42 -6.27 -11.82
CA TYR A 241 -11.07 -6.05 -12.34
C TYR A 241 -10.08 -7.08 -11.77
N TRP A 242 -9.32 -7.68 -12.67
CA TRP A 242 -8.60 -8.94 -12.43
C TRP A 242 -7.09 -8.76 -12.24
N LYS A 243 -6.61 -7.54 -12.01
CA LYS A 243 -5.21 -7.26 -11.66
C LYS A 243 -5.09 -6.65 -10.26
N PRO A 244 -4.01 -6.93 -9.51
CA PRO A 244 -3.86 -6.48 -8.12
C PRO A 244 -3.80 -4.97 -7.90
N GLU A 245 -3.48 -4.18 -8.93
CA GLU A 245 -3.14 -2.76 -8.77
C GLU A 245 -4.21 -1.94 -8.01
N PRO A 246 -5.50 -1.89 -8.43
CA PRO A 246 -6.54 -1.18 -7.70
C PRO A 246 -6.70 -1.61 -6.25
N TYR A 247 -6.58 -2.90 -5.96
CA TYR A 247 -6.69 -3.45 -4.61
C TYR A 247 -5.55 -2.91 -3.74
N ASN A 248 -4.31 -2.95 -4.24
CA ASN A 248 -3.14 -2.40 -3.54
C ASN A 248 -3.25 -0.90 -3.31
N ARG A 249 -3.74 -0.13 -4.29
CA ARG A 249 -3.93 1.33 -4.14
C ARG A 249 -5.05 1.65 -3.15
N LEU A 250 -6.13 0.88 -3.17
CA LEU A 250 -7.26 1.08 -2.26
C LEU A 250 -6.89 0.71 -0.82
N LEU A 251 -6.11 -0.36 -0.60
CA LEU A 251 -5.53 -0.68 0.71
C LEU A 251 -4.72 0.50 1.27
N TYR A 252 -3.84 1.08 0.44
CA TYR A 252 -3.05 2.25 0.82
C TYR A 252 -3.94 3.45 1.22
N ILE A 253 -4.98 3.74 0.42
CA ILE A 253 -5.85 4.89 0.69
C ILE A 253 -6.71 4.65 1.94
N TYR A 254 -7.27 3.46 2.11
CA TYR A 254 -8.06 3.10 3.29
C TYR A 254 -7.24 3.14 4.58
N ASP A 255 -6.02 2.60 4.56
CA ASP A 255 -5.08 2.69 5.67
C ASP A 255 -4.78 4.16 6.02
N LYS A 256 -4.46 4.96 5.00
CA LYS A 256 -4.21 6.41 5.14
C LYS A 256 -5.41 7.20 5.68
N ALA A 257 -6.62 6.70 5.43
CA ALA A 257 -7.88 7.25 5.92
C ALA A 257 -8.31 6.71 7.30
N GLY A 258 -7.57 5.75 7.87
CA GLY A 258 -7.92 5.10 9.14
C GLY A 258 -9.14 4.17 9.03
N LEU A 259 -9.47 3.68 7.83
CA LEU A 259 -10.61 2.81 7.56
C LEU A 259 -10.27 1.34 7.84
N THR A 260 -9.93 1.01 9.10
CA THR A 260 -9.42 -0.32 9.49
C THR A 260 -10.35 -1.47 9.10
N ASN A 261 -11.67 -1.32 9.28
CA ASN A 261 -12.64 -2.33 8.87
C ASN A 261 -12.67 -2.49 7.33
N GLY A 262 -12.62 -1.37 6.60
CA GLY A 262 -12.55 -1.39 5.14
C GLY A 262 -11.27 -2.07 4.61
N VAL A 263 -10.14 -1.88 5.29
CA VAL A 263 -8.89 -2.63 5.00
C VAL A 263 -9.10 -4.13 5.18
N LYS A 264 -9.68 -4.56 6.32
CA LYS A 264 -9.95 -5.98 6.60
C LYS A 264 -10.89 -6.60 5.56
N GLU A 265 -12.00 -5.94 5.26
CA GLU A 265 -12.96 -6.39 4.25
C GLU A 265 -12.33 -6.51 2.87
N LEU A 266 -11.54 -5.51 2.46
CA LEU A 266 -10.84 -5.53 1.18
C LEU A 266 -9.82 -6.67 1.09
N LEU A 267 -9.06 -6.93 2.17
CA LEU A 267 -8.10 -8.04 2.21
C LEU A 267 -8.80 -9.39 2.07
N VAL A 268 -9.87 -9.63 2.83
CA VAL A 268 -10.66 -10.88 2.74
C VAL A 268 -11.20 -11.06 1.33
N PHE A 269 -11.77 -10.00 0.74
CA PHE A 269 -12.29 -10.03 -0.62
C PHE A 269 -11.18 -10.33 -1.64
N ALA A 270 -10.08 -9.58 -1.61
CA ALA A 270 -8.98 -9.71 -2.55
C ALA A 270 -8.34 -11.11 -2.50
N ILE A 271 -8.04 -11.61 -1.30
CA ILE A 271 -7.43 -12.94 -1.12
C ILE A 271 -8.34 -14.00 -1.75
N SER A 272 -9.61 -14.04 -1.38
CA SER A 272 -10.58 -15.01 -1.93
C SER A 272 -10.71 -14.92 -3.45
N PHE A 273 -10.84 -13.70 -3.98
CA PHE A 273 -11.01 -13.46 -5.41
C PHE A 273 -9.79 -13.96 -6.21
N PHE A 274 -8.59 -13.54 -5.83
CA PHE A 274 -7.37 -13.86 -6.57
C PHE A 274 -6.92 -15.31 -6.38
N GLU A 275 -7.17 -15.93 -5.21
CA GLU A 275 -6.92 -17.38 -5.04
C GLU A 275 -7.82 -18.22 -5.95
N ASN A 276 -9.10 -17.88 -6.02
CA ASN A 276 -10.03 -18.58 -6.90
C ASN A 276 -9.64 -18.40 -8.37
N GLN A 277 -9.24 -17.18 -8.76
CA GLN A 277 -8.76 -16.91 -10.11
C GLN A 277 -7.48 -17.69 -10.43
N GLN A 278 -6.47 -17.65 -9.55
CA GLN A 278 -5.22 -18.39 -9.72
C GLN A 278 -5.47 -19.89 -9.85
N LYS A 279 -6.36 -20.45 -9.03
CA LYS A 279 -6.72 -21.88 -9.07
C LYS A 279 -7.35 -22.26 -10.41
N LYS A 280 -8.32 -21.47 -10.90
CA LYS A 280 -8.99 -21.70 -12.19
C LYS A 280 -8.01 -21.63 -13.35
N GLN A 281 -7.22 -20.54 -13.42
CA GLN A 281 -6.20 -20.36 -14.45
C GLN A 281 -5.17 -21.49 -14.45
N LYS A 282 -4.72 -21.93 -13.26
CA LYS A 282 -3.79 -23.06 -13.13
C LYS A 282 -4.40 -24.36 -13.67
N GLN A 283 -5.66 -24.64 -13.34
CA GLN A 283 -6.36 -25.84 -13.81
C GLN A 283 -6.54 -25.83 -15.34
N GLU A 284 -6.96 -24.69 -15.90
CA GLU A 284 -7.12 -24.51 -17.34
C GLU A 284 -5.79 -24.67 -18.08
N LEU A 285 -4.72 -24.02 -17.62
CA LEU A 285 -3.39 -24.14 -18.20
C LEU A 285 -2.90 -25.59 -18.21
N LEU A 286 -3.08 -26.33 -17.10
CA LEU A 286 -2.66 -27.74 -17.02
C LEU A 286 -3.49 -28.65 -17.93
N CYS A 287 -4.81 -28.41 -18.05
CA CYS A 287 -5.68 -29.15 -18.96
C CYS A 287 -5.24 -28.97 -20.43
N LEU A 288 -4.99 -27.73 -20.83
CA LEU A 288 -4.45 -27.41 -22.16
C LEU A 288 -3.06 -28.04 -22.35
N ALA A 289 -2.21 -27.98 -21.33
CA ALA A 289 -0.87 -28.55 -21.40
C ALA A 289 -0.89 -30.07 -21.59
N ASP A 290 -1.85 -30.78 -20.97
CA ASP A 290 -2.02 -32.21 -21.17
C ASP A 290 -2.49 -32.52 -22.61
N LYS A 291 -3.48 -31.76 -23.11
CA LYS A 291 -4.01 -31.89 -24.47
C LYS A 291 -2.93 -31.73 -25.54
N TYR A 292 -2.05 -30.74 -25.36
CA TYR A 292 -0.98 -30.39 -26.31
C TYR A 292 0.41 -30.93 -25.91
N LYS A 293 0.47 -31.93 -25.02
CA LYS A 293 1.71 -32.60 -24.58
C LYS A 293 2.82 -31.64 -24.07
N SER A 294 2.40 -30.52 -23.48
CA SER A 294 3.23 -29.42 -22.99
C SER A 294 3.26 -29.31 -21.45
N ARG A 295 2.90 -30.38 -20.73
CA ARG A 295 2.78 -30.38 -19.25
C ARG A 295 4.04 -29.89 -18.53
N ALA A 296 5.22 -30.38 -18.93
CA ALA A 296 6.49 -30.00 -18.32
C ALA A 296 6.76 -28.49 -18.43
N TYR A 297 6.37 -27.86 -19.55
CA TYR A 297 6.47 -26.41 -19.73
C TYR A 297 5.55 -25.66 -18.76
N ALA A 298 4.28 -26.06 -18.68
CA ALA A 298 3.30 -25.43 -17.80
C ALA A 298 3.71 -25.52 -16.32
N GLU A 299 4.13 -26.71 -15.87
CA GLU A 299 4.61 -26.95 -14.50
C GLU A 299 5.86 -26.12 -14.20
N ALA A 300 6.82 -26.04 -15.13
CA ALA A 300 8.00 -25.20 -14.96
C ALA A 300 7.64 -23.71 -14.79
N LYS A 301 6.68 -23.19 -15.56
CA LYS A 301 6.21 -21.80 -15.43
C LYS A 301 5.52 -21.54 -14.10
N ILE A 302 4.64 -22.45 -13.67
CA ILE A 302 3.95 -22.37 -12.37
C ILE A 302 4.97 -22.38 -11.23
N ASN A 303 5.91 -23.33 -11.23
CA ASN A 303 6.91 -23.47 -10.17
C ASN A 303 7.89 -22.30 -10.11
N GLN A 304 8.19 -21.68 -11.26
CA GLN A 304 9.01 -20.47 -11.34
C GLN A 304 8.24 -19.20 -10.98
N GLY A 305 6.93 -19.28 -10.71
CA GLY A 305 6.09 -18.10 -10.48
C GLY A 305 6.05 -17.16 -11.68
N LYS A 306 6.02 -17.71 -12.89
CA LYS A 306 5.97 -16.93 -14.15
C LYS A 306 4.59 -16.99 -14.77
N ALA A 307 4.15 -15.86 -15.31
CA ALA A 307 2.93 -15.79 -16.09
C ALA A 307 3.07 -16.56 -17.42
N VAL A 308 1.95 -17.06 -17.91
CA VAL A 308 1.82 -17.62 -19.27
C VAL A 308 0.81 -16.76 -20.02
N ALA A 309 1.24 -16.23 -21.16
CA ALA A 309 0.43 -15.34 -21.97
C ALA A 309 -0.01 -16.02 -23.27
N TYR A 310 -1.20 -15.64 -23.70
CA TYR A 310 -1.78 -15.92 -25.00
C TYR A 310 -1.28 -14.89 -26.01
N PHE A 311 -0.88 -15.34 -27.20
CA PHE A 311 -0.50 -14.55 -28.38
C PHE A 311 0.29 -13.28 -28.05
N ASP A 312 1.60 -13.42 -27.89
CA ASP A 312 2.54 -12.32 -27.64
C ASP A 312 2.18 -11.35 -26.49
N GLY A 313 1.31 -11.77 -25.57
CA GLY A 313 0.90 -10.93 -24.43
C GLY A 313 -0.50 -10.33 -24.54
N PHE A 314 -1.29 -10.72 -25.54
CA PHE A 314 -2.65 -10.21 -25.73
C PHE A 314 -3.52 -10.39 -24.47
N PHE A 315 -3.41 -11.54 -23.80
CA PHE A 315 -3.87 -11.70 -22.42
C PHE A 315 -3.08 -12.77 -21.66
N GLU A 316 -3.24 -12.80 -20.33
CA GLU A 316 -2.61 -13.76 -19.45
C GLU A 316 -3.55 -14.96 -19.20
N ILE A 317 -3.11 -16.15 -19.61
CA ILE A 317 -3.80 -17.43 -19.34
C ILE A 317 -3.59 -17.82 -17.89
N TYR A 318 -2.38 -17.59 -17.39
CA TYR A 318 -2.00 -17.86 -16.01
C TYR A 318 -1.17 -16.71 -15.45
N THR A 319 -1.56 -16.25 -14.26
CA THR A 319 -0.85 -15.23 -13.50
C THR A 319 -0.57 -15.76 -12.08
N PRO A 320 0.66 -15.64 -11.56
CA PRO A 320 1.04 -16.20 -10.26
C PRO A 320 0.53 -15.40 -9.05
N PHE A 321 0.12 -14.14 -9.22
CA PHE A 321 -0.40 -13.26 -8.15
C PHE A 321 0.37 -13.32 -6.81
N PRO A 322 1.66 -12.91 -6.78
CA PRO A 322 2.46 -12.92 -5.54
C PRO A 322 1.86 -12.04 -4.43
N ASP A 323 1.06 -11.04 -4.79
CA ASP A 323 0.34 -10.15 -3.87
C ASP A 323 -0.53 -10.91 -2.86
N ILE A 324 -1.08 -12.09 -3.20
CA ILE A 324 -1.89 -12.90 -2.27
C ILE A 324 -1.13 -13.18 -0.97
N ASN A 325 0.15 -13.55 -1.07
CA ASN A 325 0.98 -13.84 0.10
C ASN A 325 1.36 -12.59 0.89
N VAL A 326 1.37 -11.43 0.25
CA VAL A 326 1.56 -10.13 0.93
C VAL A 326 0.29 -9.78 1.69
N TRP A 327 -0.88 -9.86 1.05
CA TRP A 327 -2.17 -9.59 1.68
C TRP A 327 -2.47 -10.51 2.86
N LYS A 328 -2.14 -11.80 2.77
CA LYS A 328 -2.29 -12.73 3.91
C LYS A 328 -1.46 -12.32 5.12
N ARG A 329 -0.24 -11.84 4.91
CA ARG A 329 0.62 -11.35 6.00
C ARG A 329 0.05 -10.09 6.62
N ILE A 330 -0.31 -9.11 5.79
CA ILE A 330 -0.96 -7.87 6.26
C ILE A 330 -2.23 -8.19 7.05
N PHE A 331 -3.06 -9.12 6.56
CA PHE A 331 -4.29 -9.53 7.22
C PHE A 331 -4.02 -10.18 8.58
N ALA A 332 -3.04 -11.08 8.68
CA ALA A 332 -2.63 -11.67 9.94
C ALA A 332 -2.19 -10.60 10.95
N ASP A 333 -1.35 -9.66 10.52
CA ASP A 333 -0.84 -8.56 11.36
C ASP A 333 -1.94 -7.59 11.83
N THR A 334 -3.05 -7.46 11.08
CA THR A 334 -4.19 -6.61 11.47
C THR A 334 -5.20 -7.33 12.38
N THR A 335 -5.03 -8.64 12.60
CA THR A 335 -5.92 -9.48 13.43
C THR A 335 -5.24 -10.00 14.70
N ALA A 336 -3.91 -9.98 14.75
CA ALA A 336 -3.12 -10.15 15.97
C ALA A 336 -3.25 -8.91 16.87
#